data_AF-A0A2Z4LPG2-F1
#
_entry.id   AF-A0A2Z4LPG2-F1
#
_cell.length_a   1.000
_cell.length_b   1.000
_cell.length_c   1.000
_cell.angle_alpha   90.00
_cell.angle_beta   90.00
_cell.angle_gamma   90.00
#
_symmetry.space_group_name_H-M   'P 1'
#
loop_
_entity.id
_entity.type
_entity.pdbx_description
1 polymer ?
#
loop_
_entity_poly.entity_id
_entity_poly.type
_entity_poly.pdbx_seq_one_letter_code
_entity_poly.pdbx_strand_id
1 'polypeptide(L)' 'MKRLDTFVKQRRKEVNLTQEEFSERAGVALTVVRKIEQGKTNLNMDKVNLVLRMFGHELAPVNRKDLNHEAG' A
#
# COMPACT_ATOMS: atom_id res chain seq x y z
N MET A 1 6.92 -10.18 6.96
CA MET A 1 5.81 -9.58 6.18
C MET A 1 6.21 -8.17 5.79
N LYS A 2 5.91 -7.67 4.57
CA LYS A 2 6.25 -6.27 4.22
C LYS A 2 5.23 -5.31 4.81
N ARG A 3 5.69 -4.13 5.25
CA ARG A 3 4.79 -3.03 5.64
C ARG A 3 4.03 -2.50 4.41
N LEU A 4 2.85 -1.92 4.66
CA LEU A 4 1.93 -1.46 3.62
C LEU A 4 2.59 -0.50 2.61
N ASP A 5 3.32 0.49 3.11
CA ASP A 5 4.02 1.52 2.34
C ASP A 5 5.03 0.90 1.37
N THR A 6 5.87 0.00 1.88
CA THR A 6 6.89 -0.72 1.13
C THR A 6 6.27 -1.66 0.11
N PHE A 7 5.24 -2.40 0.53
CA PHE A 7 4.51 -3.33 -0.34
C PHE A 7 3.91 -2.61 -1.54
N VAL A 8 3.12 -1.56 -1.32
CA VAL A 8 2.43 -0.81 -2.39
C VAL A 8 3.45 -0.18 -3.34
N LYS A 9 4.49 0.47 -2.80
CA LYS A 9 5.54 1.11 -3.59
C LYS A 9 6.28 0.09 -4.47
N GLN A 10 6.58 -1.08 -3.93
CA GLN A 10 7.27 -2.13 -4.68
C GLN A 10 6.38 -2.70 -5.78
N ARG A 11 5.15 -3.12 -5.47
CA ARG A 11 4.22 -3.67 -6.47
C ARG A 11 3.98 -2.71 -7.62
N ARG A 12 3.79 -1.41 -7.33
CA ARG A 12 3.65 -0.37 -8.36
C ARG A 12 4.86 -0.31 -9.29
N LYS A 13 6.07 -0.35 -8.71
CA LYS A 13 7.33 -0.33 -9.50
C LYS A 13 7.53 -1.59 -10.31
N GLU A 14 7.15 -2.76 -9.80
CA GLU A 14 7.24 -4.04 -10.53
C GLU A 14 6.39 -4.04 -11.81
N VAL A 15 5.29 -3.29 -11.84
CA VAL A 15 4.45 -3.10 -13.02
C VAL A 15 4.73 -1.81 -13.80
N ASN A 16 5.84 -1.14 -13.50
CA ASN A 16 6.33 0.08 -14.17
C ASN A 16 5.32 1.24 -14.24
N LEU A 17 4.50 1.43 -13.20
CA LEU A 17 3.56 2.55 -13.14
C LEU A 17 4.13 3.72 -12.34
N THR A 18 3.86 4.94 -12.81
CA THR A 18 3.99 6.15 -11.99
C THR A 18 2.92 6.17 -10.89
N GLN A 19 3.10 7.05 -9.89
CA GLN A 19 2.09 7.20 -8.84
C GLN A 19 0.74 7.69 -9.39
N GLU A 20 0.77 8.51 -10.43
CA GLU A 20 -0.41 9.08 -11.10
C GLU A 20 -1.19 7.99 -11.82
N GLU A 21 -0.56 7.26 -12.75
CA GLU A 21 -1.19 6.14 -13.45
C GLU A 21 -1.72 5.07 -12.49
N PHE A 22 -0.96 4.79 -11.43
CA PHE A 22 -1.42 3.82 -10.43
C PHE A 22 -2.65 4.32 -9.67
N SER A 23 -2.68 5.61 -9.30
CA SER A 23 -3.83 6.19 -8.60
C SER A 23 -5.09 6.21 -9.47
N GLU A 24 -4.95 6.52 -10.76
CA GLU A 24 -6.04 6.49 -11.73
C GLU A 24 -6.59 5.07 -11.90
N ARG A 25 -5.71 4.08 -12.11
CA ARG A 25 -6.11 2.67 -12.24
C ARG A 25 -6.77 2.12 -10.98
N ALA A 26 -6.29 2.54 -9.81
CA ALA A 26 -6.88 2.16 -8.53
C ALA A 26 -8.17 2.95 -8.20
N GLY A 27 -8.56 3.97 -8.99
CA GLY A 27 -9.74 4.77 -8.71
C GLY A 27 -9.63 5.60 -7.41
N VAL A 28 -8.43 6.06 -7.08
CA VAL A 28 -8.16 6.89 -5.90
C VAL A 28 -7.45 8.19 -6.29
N ALA A 29 -7.56 9.22 -5.45
CA ALA A 29 -6.76 10.42 -5.64
C ALA A 29 -5.26 10.11 -5.48
N LEU A 30 -4.41 10.75 -6.28
CA LEU A 30 -2.95 10.65 -6.21
C LEU A 30 -2.37 10.85 -4.80
N THR A 31 -3.00 11.74 -4.01
CA THR A 31 -2.61 12.00 -2.62
C THR A 31 -2.74 10.77 -1.72
N VAL A 32 -3.66 9.85 -2.02
CA VAL A 32 -3.82 8.58 -1.30
C VAL A 32 -2.60 7.70 -1.51
N VAL A 33 -2.22 7.46 -2.78
CA VAL A 33 -1.04 6.66 -3.13
C VAL A 33 0.23 7.26 -2.52
N ARG A 34 0.42 8.59 -2.63
CA ARG A 34 1.56 9.29 -2.02
C ARG A 34 1.62 9.09 -0.51
N LYS A 35 0.51 9.27 0.21
CA LYS A 35 0.45 9.10 1.67
C LYS A 35 0.73 7.66 2.09
N ILE A 36 0.22 6.67 1.34
CA ILE A 36 0.51 5.25 1.56
C ILE A 36 2.01 5.00 1.43
N GLU A 37 2.63 5.37 0.31
CA GLU A 37 4.05 5.11 0.06
C GLU A 37 5.02 5.92 0.96
N GLN A 38 4.52 6.97 1.61
CA GLN A 38 5.24 7.75 2.62
C GLN A 38 5.03 7.23 4.05
N GLY A 39 4.23 6.18 4.25
CA GLY A 39 3.96 5.62 5.57
C GLY A 39 3.13 6.53 6.48
N LYS A 40 2.30 7.44 5.91
CA LYS A 40 1.41 8.29 6.71
C LYS A 40 0.31 7.45 7.36
N THR A 41 0.02 7.72 8.62
CA THR A 41 -0.92 6.92 9.42
C THR A 41 -2.37 7.38 9.31
N ASN A 42 -2.62 8.63 8.94
CA ASN A 42 -3.96 9.18 8.77
C ASN A 42 -4.48 8.92 7.33
N LEU A 43 -4.90 7.68 7.10
CA LEU A 43 -5.44 7.17 5.83
C LEU A 43 -6.84 6.61 6.04
N ASN A 44 -7.70 6.77 5.03
CA ASN A 44 -9.01 6.12 5.02
C ASN A 44 -8.83 4.64 4.63
N MET A 45 -9.31 3.73 5.47
CA MET A 45 -9.18 2.27 5.30
C MET A 45 -9.78 1.76 3.99
N ASP A 46 -10.95 2.26 3.58
CA ASP A 46 -11.61 1.86 2.33
C ASP A 46 -10.74 2.21 1.12
N LYS A 47 -10.08 3.37 1.16
CA LYS A 47 -9.15 3.80 0.11
C LYS A 47 -7.89 2.97 0.08
N VAL A 48 -7.38 2.54 1.23
CA VAL A 48 -6.25 1.60 1.30
C VAL A 48 -6.64 0.25 0.72
N ASN A 49 -7.82 -0.28 1.08
CA ASN A 49 -8.31 -1.54 0.54
C ASN A 49 -8.56 -1.49 -0.97
N LEU A 50 -9.04 -0.37 -1.50
CA LEU A 50 -9.18 -0.19 -2.94
C LEU A 50 -7.82 -0.30 -3.67
N VAL A 51 -6.77 0.29 -3.11
CA VAL A 51 -5.39 0.16 -3.63
C VAL A 51 -4.88 -1.28 -3.51
N LEU A 52 -5.12 -1.96 -2.38
CA LEU A 52 -4.65 -3.33 -2.16
C LEU A 52 -5.36 -4.36 -3.05
N ARG A 53 -6.64 -4.15 -3.38
CA ARG A 53 -7.42 -5.03 -4.26
C ARG A 53 -6.85 -5.12 -5.67
N MET A 54 -6.14 -4.09 -6.14
CA MET A 54 -5.39 -4.12 -7.41
C MET A 54 -4.34 -5.24 -7.44
N PHE A 55 -3.88 -5.68 -6.29
CA PHE A 55 -2.90 -6.76 -6.13
C PHE A 55 -3.50 -8.00 -5.47
N GLY A 56 -4.84 -8.09 -5.38
CA GLY A 56 -5.55 -9.18 -4.73
C GLY A 56 -5.29 -9.25 -3.22
N HIS A 57 -5.12 -8.11 -2.55
CA HIS A 57 -4.86 -8.02 -1.11
C HIS A 57 -5.92 -7.17 -0.40
N GLU A 58 -6.02 -7.30 0.91
CA GLU A 58 -6.88 -6.50 1.78
C GLU A 58 -6.22 -6.31 3.15
N LEU A 59 -6.56 -5.24 3.87
CA LEU A 59 -6.12 -5.04 5.24
C LEU A 59 -6.76 -6.07 6.17
N ALA A 60 -5.93 -6.70 6.99
CA ALA A 60 -6.35 -7.68 7.98
C ALA A 60 -5.60 -7.47 9.30
N PRO A 61 -6.19 -7.84 10.44
CA PRO A 61 -5.45 -7.92 11.69
C PRO A 61 -4.34 -8.98 11.54
N VAL A 62 -3.14 -8.63 11.98
CA VAL A 62 -1.98 -9.52 12.02
C VAL A 62 -1.37 -9.47 13.41
N ASN A 63 -0.70 -10.55 13.83
CA ASN A 63 -0.01 -10.54 15.11
C ASN A 63 1.16 -9.53 15.04
N ARG A 64 1.24 -8.63 16.02
CA ARG A 64 2.30 -7.62 16.08
C ARG A 64 3.70 -8.25 16.12
N LYS A 65 3.85 -9.45 16.70
CA LYS A 65 5.13 -10.17 16.76
C LYS A 65 5.64 -10.57 15.36
N ASP A 66 4.73 -10.82 14.42
CA ASP A 66 5.07 -11.23 13.04
C ASP A 66 5.56 -10.05 12.17
N LEU A 67 5.33 -8.81 12.64
CA LEU A 67 5.77 -7.58 11.98
C LEU A 67 7.17 -7.11 12.41
N ASN A 68 7.68 -7.62 13.54
CA ASN A 68 8.93 -7.14 14.16
C ASN A 68 10.16 -8.03 13.85
N HIS A 69 10.02 -9.06 13.02
CA HIS A 69 11.17 -9.80 12.49
C HIS A 69 11.67 -9.13 11.21
N GLU A 70 12.39 -8.02 11.37
CA GLU A 70 13.46 -7.70 10.43
C GLU A 70 14.65 -8.56 10.86
N ALA A 71 15.08 -9.48 10.00
CA ALA A 71 16.27 -10.29 10.26
C ALA A 71 17.44 -9.33 10.56
N GLY A 72 18.05 -9.50 11.73
CA GLY A 72 19.34 -8.91 12.04
C GLY A 72 20.44 -9.45 11.14
#